data_AF-A0A7Y5RVR7-F1
#
_entry.id   AF-A0A7Y5RVR7-F1
#
_cell.length_a   1.000
_cell.length_b   1.000
_cell.length_c   1.000
_cell.angle_alpha   90.00
_cell.angle_beta   90.00
_cell.angle_gamma   90.00
#
_symmetry.space_group_name_H-M   'P 1'
#
loop_
_entity.id
_entity.type
_entity.pdbx_description
1 polymer ?
#
loop_
_entity_poly.entity_id
_entity_poly.type
_entity_poly.pdbx_seq_one_letter_code
_entity_poly.pdbx_strand_id
1 'polypeptide(L)'
;MIVRLPLLAAGLTDIPPRDLLALAAILVAILLMMMNVRRRINRERDSSASQVAAAPRRGDPALRDGHGVRRDIEQLMIELEELSRRISGEVETRYRKLEQVIADAERCIRELNVLVAASRPNKEGAAGDGQRNPQAPAADEHPQGNGELDEPATGARAARSSPPSNANEDPRYVSVYRLADQGISALDIARQLGRPVGEVELILDLRRS
;
A
#
# COMPACT_ATOMS: atom_id res chain seq x y z
N MET A 1 30.87 -1.45 -36.78
CA MET A 1 29.60 -1.29 -36.05
C MET A 1 29.54 -2.41 -35.01
N ILE A 2 30.02 -2.15 -33.78
CA ILE A 2 30.17 -3.13 -32.70
C ILE A 2 29.43 -2.53 -31.50
N VAL A 3 28.26 -3.07 -31.18
CA VAL A 3 27.44 -2.64 -30.04
C VAL A 3 27.99 -3.32 -28.79
N ARG A 4 28.60 -2.55 -27.88
CA ARG A 4 29.00 -3.02 -26.55
C ARG A 4 27.76 -3.01 -25.64
N LEU A 5 27.44 -4.18 -25.08
CA LEU A 5 26.45 -4.40 -24.02
C LEU A 5 27.20 -4.68 -22.69
N PRO A 6 27.46 -3.69 -21.83
CA PRO A 6 27.88 -3.94 -20.46
C PRO A 6 26.97 -3.16 -19.51
N LEU A 7 25.76 -3.67 -19.22
CA LEU A 7 24.90 -2.98 -18.23
C LEU A 7 23.99 -3.89 -17.39
N LEU A 8 24.05 -5.21 -17.53
CA LEU A 8 23.25 -6.14 -16.71
C LEU A 8 24.04 -6.91 -15.64
N ALA A 9 25.37 -6.74 -15.56
CA ALA A 9 26.20 -7.54 -14.65
C ALA A 9 26.43 -6.92 -13.25
N ALA A 10 26.07 -5.65 -13.02
CA ALA A 10 26.46 -4.94 -11.80
C ALA A 10 25.48 -5.07 -10.61
N GLY A 11 24.30 -5.68 -10.79
CA GLY A 11 23.27 -5.75 -9.75
C GLY A 11 23.16 -7.09 -9.01
N LEU A 12 23.92 -8.12 -9.38
CA LEU A 12 23.77 -9.46 -8.80
C LEU A 12 24.73 -9.77 -7.66
N THR A 13 25.74 -8.93 -7.40
CA THR A 13 26.82 -9.26 -6.45
C THR A 13 26.50 -8.90 -4.99
N ASP A 14 25.44 -8.14 -4.72
CA ASP A 14 25.13 -7.63 -3.38
C ASP A 14 23.91 -8.30 -2.72
N ILE A 15 23.46 -9.44 -3.27
CA ILE A 15 22.37 -10.21 -2.67
C ILE A 15 22.94 -10.96 -1.45
N PRO A 16 22.44 -10.71 -0.21
CA PRO A 16 22.92 -11.43 0.95
C PRO A 16 22.70 -12.93 0.76
N PRO A 17 23.61 -13.80 1.23
CA PRO A 17 23.60 -15.23 0.91
C PRO A 17 22.32 -15.95 1.38
N ARG A 18 21.60 -15.39 2.34
CA ARG A 18 20.30 -15.91 2.81
C ARG A 18 19.19 -15.73 1.79
N ASP A 19 19.18 -14.62 1.08
CA ASP A 19 18.16 -14.32 0.06
C ASP A 19 18.39 -15.16 -1.20
N LEU A 20 19.67 -15.47 -1.51
CA LEU A 20 20.04 -16.38 -2.58
C LEU A 20 19.55 -17.81 -2.32
N LEU A 21 19.64 -18.29 -1.08
CA LEU A 21 19.07 -19.59 -0.67
C LEU A 21 17.54 -19.59 -0.74
N ALA A 22 16.88 -18.51 -0.31
CA ALA A 22 15.43 -18.39 -0.40
C ALA A 22 14.93 -18.40 -1.86
N LEU A 23 15.58 -17.65 -2.75
CA LEU A 23 15.27 -17.63 -4.18
C LEU A 23 15.51 -19.01 -4.84
N ALA A 24 16.61 -19.67 -4.51
CA ALA A 24 16.89 -21.02 -5.00
C ALA A 24 15.82 -22.02 -4.54
N ALA A 25 15.37 -21.95 -3.28
CA ALA A 25 14.31 -22.80 -2.76
C ALA A 25 12.96 -22.59 -3.47
N ILE A 26 12.60 -21.32 -3.74
CA ILE A 26 11.38 -20.97 -4.48
C ILE A 26 11.45 -21.53 -5.91
N LEU A 27 12.60 -21.38 -6.57
CA LEU A 27 12.79 -21.86 -7.94
C LEU A 27 12.70 -23.40 -8.04
N VAL A 28 13.26 -24.11 -7.05
CA VAL A 28 13.12 -25.57 -6.93
C VAL A 28 11.67 -25.97 -6.66
N ALA A 29 10.94 -25.25 -5.80
CA ALA A 29 9.54 -25.52 -5.52
C ALA A 29 8.66 -25.36 -6.77
N ILE A 30 8.86 -24.28 -7.54
CA ILE A 30 8.16 -24.05 -8.82
C ILE A 30 8.49 -25.16 -9.82
N LEU A 31 9.76 -25.57 -9.92
CA LEU A 31 10.19 -26.63 -10.81
C LEU A 31 9.59 -28.00 -10.43
N LEU A 32 9.52 -28.32 -9.13
CA LEU A 32 8.87 -29.52 -8.62
C LEU A 32 7.35 -29.49 -8.87
N MET A 33 6.71 -28.33 -8.69
CA MET A 33 5.29 -28.15 -8.99
C MET A 33 5.01 -28.33 -10.49
N MET A 34 5.83 -27.74 -11.38
CA MET A 34 5.76 -27.97 -12.82
C MET A 34 6.03 -29.43 -13.20
N MET A 35 6.99 -30.10 -12.55
CA MET A 35 7.27 -31.52 -12.79
C MET A 35 6.11 -32.41 -12.36
N ASN A 36 5.46 -32.12 -11.24
CA ASN A 36 4.30 -32.89 -10.78
C ASN A 36 3.08 -32.67 -11.69
N VAL A 37 2.84 -31.45 -12.16
CA VAL A 37 1.78 -31.15 -13.14
C VAL A 37 2.08 -31.85 -14.47
N ARG A 38 3.31 -31.76 -14.99
CA ARG A 38 3.72 -32.45 -16.22
C ARG A 38 3.63 -33.97 -16.08
N ARG A 39 4.03 -34.53 -14.94
CA ARG A 39 3.88 -35.98 -14.66
C ARG A 39 2.42 -36.39 -14.63
N ARG A 40 1.53 -35.57 -14.09
CA ARG A 40 0.09 -35.85 -14.06
C ARG A 40 -0.49 -35.90 -15.48
N ILE A 41 -0.16 -34.91 -16.31
CA ILE A 41 -0.65 -34.81 -17.70
C ILE A 41 -0.10 -35.95 -18.58
N ASN A 42 1.18 -36.32 -18.41
CA ASN A 42 1.75 -37.41 -19.22
C ASN A 42 1.22 -38.80 -18.84
N ARG A 43 0.84 -39.04 -17.57
CA ARG A 43 0.23 -40.32 -17.16
C ARG A 43 -1.08 -40.60 -17.88
N GLU A 44 -1.83 -39.56 -18.24
CA GLU A 44 -3.08 -39.72 -19.00
C GLU A 44 -2.81 -40.09 -20.47
N ARG A 45 -1.68 -39.61 -21.04
CA ARG A 45 -1.27 -39.94 -22.42
C ARG A 45 -0.79 -41.39 -22.56
N ASP A 46 0.02 -41.87 -21.62
CA ASP A 46 0.51 -43.25 -21.67
C ASP A 46 -0.62 -44.27 -21.41
N SER A 47 -1.60 -43.91 -20.58
CA SER A 47 -2.81 -44.72 -20.35
C SER A 47 -3.71 -44.80 -21.59
N SER A 48 -3.69 -43.77 -22.45
CA SER A 48 -4.45 -43.75 -23.70
C SER A 48 -3.76 -44.56 -24.80
N ALA A 49 -2.44 -44.65 -24.82
CA ALA A 49 -1.69 -45.40 -25.84
C ALA A 49 -1.90 -46.93 -25.72
N SER A 50 -2.09 -47.46 -24.52
CA SER A 50 -2.37 -48.90 -24.32
C SER A 50 -3.82 -49.31 -24.62
N GLN A 51 -4.73 -48.37 -24.89
CA GLN A 51 -6.16 -48.68 -25.15
C GLN A 51 -6.55 -48.66 -26.64
N VAL A 52 -5.63 -48.33 -27.56
CA VAL A 52 -5.92 -48.19 -29.01
C VAL A 52 -5.80 -49.49 -29.80
N ALA A 53 -5.40 -50.62 -29.19
CA ALA A 53 -5.29 -51.89 -29.91
C ALA A 53 -6.64 -52.63 -30.13
N ALA A 54 -7.78 -52.09 -29.67
CA ALA A 54 -9.08 -52.74 -29.85
C ALA A 54 -10.20 -51.78 -30.31
N ALA A 55 -10.38 -51.72 -31.64
CA ALA A 55 -11.60 -51.37 -32.40
C ALA A 55 -12.13 -49.90 -32.39
N PRO A 56 -12.25 -49.24 -33.56
CA PRO A 56 -12.77 -47.88 -33.66
C PRO A 56 -14.29 -47.86 -33.91
N ARG A 57 -15.03 -47.13 -33.08
CA ARG A 57 -16.28 -46.48 -33.48
C ARG A 57 -16.12 -44.98 -33.27
N ARG A 58 -16.01 -44.27 -34.40
CA ARG A 58 -15.96 -42.80 -34.52
C ARG A 58 -17.19 -42.19 -33.85
N GLY A 59 -16.98 -41.59 -32.69
CA GLY A 59 -17.87 -40.59 -32.10
C GLY A 59 -17.01 -39.36 -31.81
N ASP A 60 -17.46 -38.20 -32.29
CA ASP A 60 -16.71 -36.94 -32.25
C ASP A 60 -16.29 -36.56 -30.81
N PRO A 61 -14.97 -36.56 -30.50
CA PRO A 61 -14.49 -36.18 -29.17
C PRO A 61 -14.64 -34.68 -28.88
N ALA A 62 -14.81 -33.84 -29.91
CA ALA A 62 -14.80 -32.38 -29.79
C ALA A 62 -15.99 -31.77 -29.01
N LEU A 63 -17.13 -32.47 -28.90
CA LEU A 63 -18.29 -31.97 -28.14
C LEU A 63 -18.22 -32.30 -26.64
N ARG A 64 -17.31 -33.18 -26.20
CA ARG A 64 -17.18 -33.56 -24.79
C ARG A 64 -16.36 -32.55 -23.97
N ASP A 65 -15.44 -31.81 -24.60
CA ASP A 65 -14.55 -30.87 -23.91
C ASP A 65 -15.28 -29.61 -23.40
N GLY A 66 -16.33 -29.16 -24.10
CA GLY A 66 -17.10 -27.97 -23.69
C GLY A 66 -17.83 -28.11 -22.35
N HIS A 67 -18.21 -29.33 -21.97
CA HIS A 67 -18.87 -29.58 -20.68
C HIS A 67 -17.91 -29.51 -19.47
N GLY A 68 -16.60 -29.73 -19.69
CA GLY A 68 -15.59 -29.58 -18.64
C GLY A 68 -15.45 -28.12 -18.24
N VAL A 69 -15.22 -27.24 -19.23
CA VAL A 69 -15.03 -25.80 -19.01
C VAL A 69 -16.24 -25.17 -18.30
N ARG A 70 -17.46 -25.57 -18.65
CA ARG A 70 -18.67 -25.05 -18.00
C ARG A 70 -18.73 -25.44 -16.51
N ARG A 71 -18.38 -26.69 -16.17
CA ARG A 71 -18.30 -27.11 -14.76
C ARG A 71 -17.20 -26.38 -14.01
N ASP A 72 -16.05 -26.15 -14.65
CA ASP A 72 -14.94 -25.43 -14.02
C ASP A 72 -15.34 -23.97 -13.72
N ILE A 73 -16.07 -23.31 -14.62
CA ILE A 73 -16.60 -21.97 -14.37
C ILE A 73 -17.64 -21.99 -13.24
N GLU A 74 -18.57 -22.96 -13.25
CA GLU A 74 -19.56 -23.12 -12.18
C GLU A 74 -18.88 -23.33 -10.82
N GLN A 75 -17.82 -24.14 -10.78
CA GLN A 75 -16.99 -24.36 -9.59
C GLN A 75 -16.29 -23.06 -9.13
N LEU A 76 -15.68 -22.32 -10.04
CA LEU A 76 -15.01 -21.04 -9.72
C LEU A 76 -15.99 -19.99 -9.19
N MET A 77 -17.23 -19.94 -9.69
CA MET A 77 -18.24 -19.03 -9.17
C MET A 77 -18.63 -19.37 -7.73
N ILE A 78 -18.77 -20.65 -7.42
CA ILE A 78 -19.05 -21.12 -6.05
C ILE A 78 -17.89 -20.77 -5.12
N GLU A 79 -16.65 -21.00 -5.55
CA GLU A 79 -15.45 -20.65 -4.77
C GLU A 79 -15.32 -19.14 -4.55
N LEU A 80 -15.65 -18.31 -5.54
CA LEU A 80 -15.63 -16.86 -5.40
C LEU A 80 -16.71 -16.37 -4.43
N GLU A 81 -17.91 -16.96 -4.47
CA GLU A 81 -19.00 -16.66 -3.54
C GLU A 81 -18.60 -17.03 -2.10
N GLU A 82 -18.01 -18.21 -1.91
CA GLU A 82 -17.54 -18.67 -0.61
C GLU A 82 -16.41 -17.77 -0.07
N LEU A 83 -15.45 -17.41 -0.93
CA LEU A 83 -14.36 -16.49 -0.59
C LEU A 83 -14.90 -15.11 -0.20
N SER A 84 -15.84 -14.57 -0.98
CA SER A 84 -16.50 -13.30 -0.69
C SER A 84 -17.20 -13.32 0.67
N ARG A 85 -17.94 -14.40 0.95
CA ARG A 85 -18.62 -14.59 2.24
C ARG A 85 -17.63 -14.68 3.39
N ARG A 86 -16.51 -15.38 3.20
CA ARG A 86 -15.44 -15.50 4.19
C ARG A 86 -14.78 -14.15 4.49
N ILE A 87 -14.41 -13.38 3.47
CA ILE A 87 -13.82 -12.04 3.64
C ILE A 87 -14.81 -11.13 4.38
N SER A 88 -16.09 -11.17 4.01
CA SER A 88 -17.12 -10.35 4.66
C SER A 88 -17.24 -10.65 6.16
N GLY A 89 -17.19 -11.93 6.54
CA GLY A 89 -17.17 -12.34 7.95
C GLY A 89 -15.92 -11.91 8.71
N GLU A 90 -14.75 -11.96 8.05
CA GLU A 90 -13.48 -11.51 8.64
C GLU A 90 -13.46 -9.99 8.85
N VAL A 91 -13.91 -9.22 7.85
CA VAL A 91 -14.01 -7.77 7.93
C VAL A 91 -14.94 -7.36 9.07
N GLU A 92 -16.12 -7.98 9.16
CA GLU A 92 -17.07 -7.72 10.25
C GLU A 92 -16.46 -7.99 11.63
N THR A 93 -15.71 -9.08 11.77
CA THR A 93 -15.02 -9.42 13.02
C THR A 93 -13.97 -8.37 13.39
N ARG A 94 -13.17 -7.93 12.41
CA ARG A 94 -12.15 -6.89 12.62
C ARG A 94 -12.79 -5.54 12.92
N TYR A 95 -13.91 -5.21 12.27
CA TYR A 95 -14.65 -3.97 12.51
C TYR A 95 -15.18 -3.90 13.94
N ARG A 96 -15.82 -4.96 14.44
CA ARG A 96 -16.26 -5.03 15.86
C ARG A 96 -15.10 -4.87 16.84
N LYS A 97 -13.94 -5.47 16.53
CA LYS A 97 -12.75 -5.32 17.37
C LYS A 97 -12.27 -3.86 17.40
N LEU A 98 -12.33 -3.15 16.26
CA LEU A 98 -11.99 -1.73 16.20
C LEU A 98 -12.99 -0.88 16.99
N GLU A 99 -14.29 -1.13 16.85
CA GLU A 99 -15.32 -0.44 17.63
C GLU A 99 -15.11 -0.61 19.14
N GLN A 100 -14.77 -1.83 19.57
CA GLN A 100 -14.46 -2.12 20.97
C GLN A 100 -13.25 -1.32 21.47
N VAL A 101 -12.15 -1.31 20.70
CA VAL A 101 -10.93 -0.57 21.07
C VAL A 101 -11.19 0.94 21.14
N ILE A 102 -12.00 1.47 20.23
CA ILE A 102 -12.41 2.88 20.25
C ILE A 102 -13.22 3.19 21.52
N ALA A 103 -14.22 2.36 21.84
CA ALA A 103 -15.04 2.54 23.04
C ALA A 103 -14.21 2.45 24.35
N ASP A 104 -13.21 1.57 24.39
CA ASP A 104 -12.29 1.45 25.52
C ASP A 104 -11.36 2.67 25.63
N ALA A 105 -10.84 3.17 24.50
CA ALA A 105 -10.03 4.39 24.47
C ALA A 105 -10.83 5.61 24.96
N GLU A 106 -12.08 5.77 24.51
CA GLU A 106 -12.96 6.84 24.99
C GLU A 106 -13.22 6.74 26.50
N ARG A 107 -13.36 5.53 27.04
CA ARG A 107 -13.52 5.32 28.49
C ARG A 107 -12.29 5.80 29.24
N CYS A 108 -11.10 5.45 28.76
CA CYS A 108 -9.83 5.88 29.34
C CYS A 108 -9.67 7.42 29.28
N ILE A 109 -10.02 8.05 28.15
CA ILE A 109 -10.00 9.52 28.03
C ILE A 109 -10.92 10.19 29.06
N ARG A 110 -12.14 9.66 29.24
CA ARG A 110 -13.09 10.19 30.24
C ARG A 110 -12.53 10.06 31.65
N GLU A 111 -11.97 8.90 32.00
CA GLU A 111 -11.35 8.67 33.31
C GLU A 111 -10.17 9.61 33.56
N LEU A 112 -9.29 9.78 32.57
CA LEU A 112 -8.16 10.69 32.66
C LEU A 112 -8.62 12.14 32.82
N ASN A 113 -9.65 12.58 32.09
CA ASN A 113 -10.22 13.93 32.24
C ASN A 113 -10.79 14.17 33.64
N VAL A 114 -11.43 13.17 34.25
CA VAL A 114 -11.91 13.24 35.63
C VAL A 114 -10.74 13.36 36.60
N LEU A 115 -9.69 12.55 36.44
CA LEU A 115 -8.49 12.63 37.29
C LEU A 115 -7.74 13.96 37.13
N VAL A 116 -7.64 14.49 35.91
CA VAL A 116 -7.03 15.79 35.61
C VAL A 116 -7.86 16.92 36.24
N ALA A 117 -9.19 16.86 36.14
CA ALA A 117 -10.08 17.84 36.77
C ALA A 117 -9.96 17.81 38.31
N ALA A 118 -9.86 16.62 38.92
CA ALA A 118 -9.65 16.46 40.35
C ALA A 118 -8.24 16.86 40.81
N SER A 119 -7.22 16.66 39.95
CA SER A 119 -5.82 16.95 40.27
C SER A 119 -5.44 18.41 40.08
N ARG A 120 -6.22 19.20 39.32
CA ARG A 120 -6.09 20.67 39.32
C ARG A 120 -6.45 21.15 40.74
N PRO A 121 -5.45 21.41 41.60
CA PRO A 121 -5.75 21.89 42.93
C PRO A 121 -6.39 23.27 42.76
N ASN A 122 -7.33 23.59 43.64
CA ASN A 122 -8.17 24.78 43.70
C ASN A 122 -7.37 26.11 43.88
N LYS A 123 -6.30 26.30 43.10
CA LYS A 123 -5.39 27.46 43.12
C LYS A 123 -6.04 28.72 42.56
N GLU A 124 -7.19 28.61 41.90
CA GLU A 124 -7.98 29.74 41.41
C GLU A 124 -8.94 30.29 42.49
N GLY A 125 -9.08 29.65 43.65
CA GLY A 125 -9.93 30.13 44.75
C GLY A 125 -9.31 31.15 45.71
N ALA A 126 -8.03 31.52 45.55
CA ALA A 126 -7.32 32.34 46.55
C ALA A 126 -6.62 33.62 46.02
N ALA A 127 -6.71 33.93 44.72
CA ALA A 127 -6.09 35.13 44.16
C ALA A 127 -6.94 35.74 43.04
N GLY A 128 -8.01 36.48 43.37
CA GLY A 128 -8.85 37.09 42.34
C GLY A 128 -9.91 38.09 42.79
N ASP A 129 -9.79 38.73 43.95
CA ASP A 129 -10.66 39.85 44.35
C ASP A 129 -10.03 41.22 44.03
N GLY A 130 -9.34 41.32 42.89
CA GLY A 130 -8.62 42.55 42.56
C GLY A 130 -7.98 42.59 41.18
N GLN A 131 -8.79 42.75 40.13
CA GLN A 131 -8.53 43.80 39.13
C GLN A 131 -9.78 43.98 38.25
N ARG A 132 -10.63 44.91 38.65
CA ARG A 132 -11.54 45.60 37.74
C ARG A 132 -10.69 46.21 36.62
N ASN A 133 -10.82 45.73 35.39
CA ASN A 133 -10.53 46.57 34.23
C ASN A 133 -11.86 46.86 33.51
N PRO A 134 -12.48 48.03 33.73
CA PRO A 134 -13.66 48.44 33.00
C PRO A 134 -13.26 49.07 31.66
N GLN A 135 -13.98 48.67 30.60
CA GLN A 135 -14.37 49.47 29.44
C GLN A 135 -13.32 50.31 28.69
N ALA A 136 -13.11 49.96 27.42
CA ALA A 136 -13.11 50.94 26.33
C ALA A 136 -13.87 50.37 25.10
N PRO A 137 -14.79 51.13 24.47
CA PRO A 137 -15.71 50.64 23.45
C PRO A 137 -15.26 50.95 22.00
N ALA A 138 -15.77 50.13 21.07
CA ALA A 138 -16.13 50.38 19.66
C ALA A 138 -15.37 51.43 18.82
N ALA A 139 -14.81 50.99 17.68
CA ALA A 139 -14.91 51.66 16.38
C ALA A 139 -14.38 50.79 15.22
N ASP A 140 -15.17 50.73 14.13
CA ASP A 140 -14.87 50.56 12.70
C ASP A 140 -14.31 49.20 12.19
N GLU A 141 -15.06 48.39 11.41
CA GLU A 141 -15.67 48.55 10.08
C GLU A 141 -14.75 48.18 8.88
N HIS A 142 -15.11 47.07 8.21
CA HIS A 142 -14.93 46.67 6.78
C HIS A 142 -13.52 46.32 6.23
N PRO A 143 -13.40 45.59 5.08
CA PRO A 143 -14.30 44.62 4.43
C PRO A 143 -13.61 43.32 3.91
N GLN A 144 -14.43 42.35 3.47
CA GLN A 144 -14.07 41.31 2.50
C GLN A 144 -13.60 41.93 1.16
N GLY A 145 -12.56 41.38 0.53
CA GLY A 145 -12.15 41.75 -0.83
C GLY A 145 -11.14 40.76 -1.42
N ASN A 146 -11.54 40.07 -2.48
CA ASN A 146 -10.76 39.09 -3.24
C ASN A 146 -9.69 39.77 -4.10
N GLY A 147 -8.59 39.05 -4.36
CA GLY A 147 -7.93 39.07 -5.67
C GLY A 147 -6.55 39.74 -5.77
N GLU A 148 -5.75 39.15 -6.67
CA GLU A 148 -4.62 39.73 -7.41
C GLU A 148 -3.20 39.57 -6.83
N LEU A 149 -2.57 38.47 -7.28
CA LEU A 149 -1.32 38.47 -8.07
C LEU A 149 -0.36 39.66 -7.86
N ASP A 150 0.81 39.40 -7.27
CA ASP A 150 2.07 39.90 -7.84
C ASP A 150 3.29 39.13 -7.34
N GLU A 151 4.17 38.80 -8.29
CA GLU A 151 5.53 38.31 -8.11
C GLU A 151 6.40 39.32 -7.32
N PRO A 152 7.53 38.87 -6.74
CA PRO A 152 8.77 39.25 -7.41
C PRO A 152 9.86 38.17 -7.42
N ALA A 153 10.36 37.91 -8.62
CA ALA A 153 11.77 37.94 -9.02
C ALA A 153 12.86 37.54 -7.98
N THR A 154 13.45 36.37 -8.23
CA THR A 154 14.89 36.19 -8.51
C THR A 154 15.89 36.88 -7.57
N GLY A 155 16.29 36.15 -6.52
CA GLY A 155 17.49 36.42 -5.72
C GLY A 155 18.37 35.19 -5.60
N ALA A 156 19.36 35.08 -6.48
CA ALA A 156 20.35 34.02 -6.53
C ALA A 156 21.14 33.86 -5.22
N ARG A 157 21.10 32.67 -4.61
CA ARG A 157 22.20 32.20 -3.78
C ARG A 157 22.45 30.71 -4.02
N ALA A 158 23.39 30.48 -4.93
CA ALA A 158 24.05 29.22 -5.14
C ALA A 158 24.72 28.72 -3.85
N ALA A 159 24.13 27.71 -3.24
CA ALA A 159 24.81 26.67 -2.46
C ALA A 159 24.23 25.35 -3.01
N ARG A 160 24.83 24.71 -4.02
CA ARG A 160 25.96 23.77 -3.85
C ARG A 160 25.92 22.98 -2.54
N SER A 161 24.76 22.42 -2.20
CA SER A 161 24.69 21.11 -1.56
C SER A 161 24.61 20.06 -2.67
N SER A 162 25.72 19.37 -2.90
CA SER A 162 25.67 18.10 -3.62
C SER A 162 24.68 17.18 -2.90
N PRO A 163 23.72 16.55 -3.58
CA PRO A 163 22.81 15.62 -2.94
C PRO A 163 23.62 14.45 -2.35
N PRO A 164 23.31 13.97 -1.14
CA PRO A 164 23.86 12.72 -0.65
C PRO A 164 23.46 11.63 -1.64
N SER A 165 24.46 11.07 -2.30
CA SER A 165 24.32 9.97 -3.25
C SER A 165 23.92 8.71 -2.51
N ASN A 166 22.66 8.61 -2.12
CA ASN A 166 22.03 7.39 -1.60
C ASN A 166 21.80 6.46 -2.80
N ALA A 167 22.84 5.71 -3.17
CA ALA A 167 22.92 4.84 -4.34
C ALA A 167 22.01 3.58 -4.27
N ASN A 168 20.91 3.65 -3.54
CA ASN A 168 19.94 2.56 -3.39
C ASN A 168 18.49 3.08 -3.37
N GLU A 169 18.20 4.12 -4.16
CA GLU A 169 16.83 4.59 -4.37
C GLU A 169 16.03 3.50 -5.10
N ASP A 170 15.13 2.84 -4.37
CA ASP A 170 14.13 1.95 -4.98
C ASP A 170 13.46 2.74 -6.12
N PRO A 171 13.37 2.18 -7.36
CA PRO A 171 12.77 2.86 -8.51
C PRO A 171 11.34 3.37 -8.23
N ARG A 172 10.68 2.83 -7.20
CA ARG A 172 9.40 3.32 -6.69
C ARG A 172 9.44 4.73 -6.11
N TYR A 173 10.52 5.13 -5.44
CA TYR A 173 10.66 6.45 -4.82
C TYR A 173 10.93 7.55 -5.84
N VAL A 174 11.60 7.22 -6.94
CA VAL A 174 11.87 8.12 -8.06
C VAL A 174 10.58 8.74 -8.63
N SER A 175 9.49 7.98 -8.66
CA SER A 175 8.20 8.47 -9.14
C SER A 175 7.54 9.45 -8.16
N VAL A 176 7.67 9.18 -6.85
CA VAL A 176 7.16 10.07 -5.79
C VAL A 176 7.92 11.40 -5.79
N TYR A 177 9.26 11.38 -5.83
CA TYR A 177 10.07 12.59 -5.84
C TYR A 177 9.84 13.45 -7.07
N ARG A 178 9.73 12.83 -8.25
CA ARG A 178 9.45 13.56 -9.50
C ARG A 178 8.11 14.28 -9.48
N LEU A 179 7.06 13.68 -8.91
CA LEU A 179 5.76 14.34 -8.77
C LEU A 179 5.80 15.44 -7.70
N ALA A 180 6.54 15.24 -6.61
CA ALA A 180 6.74 16.26 -5.59
C ALA A 180 7.53 17.47 -6.12
N ASP A 181 8.54 17.24 -6.96
CA ASP A 181 9.32 18.29 -7.62
C ASP A 181 8.47 19.10 -8.63
N GLN A 182 7.33 18.56 -9.05
CA GLN A 182 6.32 19.28 -9.85
C GLN A 182 5.35 20.09 -8.99
N GLY A 183 5.50 20.09 -7.66
CA GLY A 183 4.63 20.81 -6.72
C GLY A 183 3.32 20.09 -6.40
N ILE A 184 3.19 18.80 -6.73
CA ILE A 184 1.98 18.02 -6.46
C ILE A 184 1.90 17.68 -4.95
N SER A 185 0.71 17.78 -4.36
CA SER A 185 0.50 17.47 -2.93
C SER A 185 0.70 15.97 -2.64
N ALA A 186 1.12 15.62 -1.43
CA ALA A 186 1.31 14.22 -1.02
C ALA A 186 0.02 13.39 -1.17
N LEU A 187 -1.14 14.00 -0.92
CA LEU A 187 -2.45 13.38 -1.08
C LEU A 187 -2.74 13.03 -2.55
N ASP A 188 -2.45 13.94 -3.47
CA ASP A 188 -2.67 13.73 -4.90
C ASP A 188 -1.69 12.71 -5.48
N ILE A 189 -0.43 12.73 -5.03
CA ILE A 189 0.58 11.71 -5.37
C ILE A 189 0.10 10.32 -4.94
N ALA A 190 -0.37 10.20 -3.70
CA ALA A 190 -0.90 8.94 -3.16
C ALA A 190 -2.08 8.41 -3.98
N ARG A 191 -3.02 9.29 -4.35
CA ARG A 191 -4.16 8.95 -5.21
C ARG A 191 -3.72 8.53 -6.62
N GLN A 192 -2.78 9.26 -7.22
CA GLN A 192 -2.30 9.01 -8.59
C GLN A 192 -1.50 7.71 -8.71
N LEU A 193 -0.70 7.38 -7.70
CA LEU A 193 0.13 6.17 -7.67
C LEU A 193 -0.56 4.96 -7.03
N GLY A 194 -1.77 5.13 -6.47
CA GLY A 194 -2.50 4.07 -5.76
C GLY A 194 -1.80 3.62 -4.47
N ARG A 195 -1.21 4.56 -3.72
CA ARG A 195 -0.44 4.29 -2.49
C ARG A 195 -1.09 4.95 -1.27
N PRO A 196 -0.85 4.45 -0.05
CA PRO A 196 -1.31 5.11 1.16
C PRO A 196 -0.56 6.43 1.41
N VAL A 197 -1.28 7.45 1.90
CA VAL A 197 -0.73 8.81 2.08
C VAL A 197 0.49 8.83 3.01
N GLY A 198 0.46 8.05 4.10
CA GLY A 198 1.55 8.02 5.06
C GLY A 198 2.85 7.40 4.52
N GLU A 199 2.77 6.48 3.56
CA GLU A 199 3.97 5.97 2.87
C GLU A 199 4.59 7.07 2.02
N VAL A 200 3.77 7.86 1.32
CA VAL A 200 4.23 9.00 0.51
C VAL A 200 4.87 10.06 1.40
N GLU A 201 4.24 10.42 2.53
CA GLU A 201 4.81 11.37 3.50
C GLU A 201 6.14 10.87 4.06
N LEU A 202 6.23 9.60 4.45
CA LEU A 202 7.45 9.00 4.97
C LEU A 202 8.59 9.06 3.93
N ILE A 203 8.30 8.75 2.66
CA ILE A 203 9.28 8.83 1.57
C ILE A 203 9.76 10.29 1.38
N LEU A 204 8.86 11.27 1.43
CA LEU A 204 9.23 12.68 1.31
C LEU A 204 10.04 13.18 2.51
N ASP A 205 9.77 12.69 3.72
CA ASP A 205 10.53 13.02 4.91
C ASP A 205 11.93 12.41 4.89
N LEU A 206 12.09 11.18 4.37
CA LEU A 206 13.39 10.55 4.15
C LEU A 206 14.32 11.33 3.19
N ARG A 207 13.76 12.20 2.34
CA ARG A 207 14.54 13.10 1.46
C ARG A 207 14.98 14.39 2.17
N ARG A 208 14.25 14.81 3.20
CA ARG A 208 14.52 16.03 3.96
C ARG A 208 15.47 15.81 5.14
N SER A 209 15.56 14.59 5.65
CA SER A 209 16.52 14.17 6.68
C SER A 209 17.92 13.90 6.13
#